data_AF-A0A7C5NV43-F1
#
_entry.id   AF-A0A7C5NV43-F1
#
_cell.length_a   1.000
_cell.length_b   1.000
_cell.length_c   1.000
_cell.angle_alpha   90.00
_cell.angle_beta   90.00
_cell.angle_gamma   90.00
#
_symmetry.space_group_name_H-M   'P 1'
#
loop_
_entity.id
_entity.type
_entity.pdbx_description
1 polymer ?
#
loop_
_entity_poly.entity_id
_entity_poly.type
_entity_poly.pdbx_seq_one_letter_code
_entity_poly.pdbx_strand_id
1 'polypeptide(L)' 'MKDVLSAIQPTGDMHFGNYFGAVKNWVDLQKKYDCVFGVVDYHAITMP' A
#
# COMPACT_ATOMS: atom_id res chain seq x y z
N MET A 1 18.63 6.47 8.64
CA MET A 1 17.20 6.57 8.23
C MET A 1 16.73 5.16 7.93
N LYS A 2 15.47 4.82 8.17
CA LYS A 2 14.91 3.50 7.80
C LYS A 2 13.91 3.72 6.68
N ASP A 3 13.87 2.79 5.74
CA ASP A 3 13.05 2.90 4.53
C ASP A 3 11.88 1.93 4.62
N VAL A 4 10.74 2.32 4.06
CA VAL A 4 9.51 1.54 4.01
C VAL A 4 9.09 1.42 2.54
N LEU A 5 8.99 0.18 2.06
CA LEU A 5 8.37 -0.14 0.79
C LEU A 5 7.04 -0.85 1.07
N SER A 6 5.94 -0.31 0.56
CA SER A 6 4.63 -0.95 0.65
C SER A 6 3.83 -0.73 -0.62
N ALA A 7 3.03 -1.70 -1.04
CA ALA A 7 2.25 -1.59 -2.26
C ALA A 7 0.90 -2.29 -2.13
N ILE A 8 -0.08 -1.83 -2.90
CA ILE A 8 -1.43 -2.41 -2.97
C ILE A 8 -1.64 -3.00 -4.37
N GLN A 9 -2.18 -4.21 -4.40
CA GLN A 9 -2.65 -4.85 -5.64
C GLN A 9 -3.95 -4.19 -6.09
N PRO A 10 -4.11 -3.84 -7.38
CA PRO A 10 -5.35 -3.27 -7.89
C PRO A 10 -6.43 -4.36 -8.03
N THR A 11 -7.19 -4.63 -6.97
CA THR A 11 -8.25 -5.66 -6.93
C THR A 11 -9.66 -5.10 -7.18
N GLY A 12 -9.78 -3.90 -7.75
CA GLY A 12 -11.04 -3.18 -7.90
C GLY A 12 -11.22 -2.11 -6.81
N ASP A 13 -12.40 -2.08 -6.18
CA ASP A 13 -12.73 -1.05 -5.19
C ASP A 13 -11.99 -1.22 -3.87
N MET A 14 -11.54 -0.11 -3.29
CA MET A 14 -10.94 -0.09 -1.97
C MET A 14 -12.04 -0.14 -0.89
N HIS A 15 -11.93 -1.08 0.04
CA HIS A 15 -12.85 -1.17 1.17
C HIS A 15 -12.28 -0.49 2.43
N PHE A 16 -13.15 -0.22 3.41
CA PHE A 16 -12.74 0.38 4.68
C PHE A 16 -11.65 -0.43 5.39
N GLY A 17 -11.64 -1.75 5.25
CA GLY A 17 -10.58 -2.61 5.78
C GLY A 17 -9.20 -2.26 5.22
N ASN A 18 -9.09 -2.03 3.91
CA ASN A 18 -7.84 -1.61 3.27
C ASN A 18 -7.41 -0.22 3.74
N TYR A 19 -8.37 0.69 3.89
CA TYR A 19 -8.10 2.05 4.34
C TYR A 19 -7.57 2.08 5.77
N PHE A 20 -8.30 1.49 6.72
CA PHE A 20 -7.90 1.48 8.13
C PHE A 20 -6.71 0.54 8.41
N GLY A 21 -6.57 -0.53 7.64
CA GLY A 21 -5.50 -1.51 7.80
C GLY A 21 -4.15 -1.06 7.22
N ALA A 22 -4.16 -0.37 6.08
CA ALA A 22 -2.94 0.01 5.36
C ALA A 22 -2.84 1.52 5.11
N VAL A 23 -3.78 2.10 4.36
CA VAL A 23 -3.65 3.47 3.82
C VAL A 23 -3.52 4.53 4.92
N LYS A 24 -4.32 4.42 5.99
CA LYS A 24 -4.22 5.33 7.14
C LYS A 24 -2.83 5.24 7.79
N ASN A 25 -2.30 4.02 7.93
CA ASN A 25 -0.97 3.81 8.49
C ASN A 25 0.13 4.36 7.57
N TRP A 26 -0.03 4.26 6.24
CA TRP A 26 0.90 4.87 5.28
C TRP A 26 1.04 6.38 5.46
N VAL A 27 -0.06 7.08 5.76
CA VAL A 27 -0.02 8.54 6.04
C VAL A 27 0.81 8.84 7.30
N ASP A 28 0.68 8.03 8.34
CA ASP A 28 1.42 8.24 9.58
C ASP A 28 2.91 7.85 9.45
N LEU A 29 3.23 6.86 8.61
CA LEU A 29 4.60 6.41 8.36
C LEU A 29 5.46 7.43 7.62
N GLN A 30 4.86 8.24 6.73
CA GLN A 30 5.57 9.30 6.00
C GLN A 30 6.26 10.33 6.92
N LYS A 31 5.80 10.46 8.17
CA LYS A 31 6.41 11.37 9.15
C LYS A 31 7.68 10.80 9.79
N LYS A 32 7.95 9.51 9.62
CA LYS A 32 8.97 8.76 10.39
C LYS A 32 9.98 8.01 9.51
N TYR A 33 9.65 7.72 8.27
CA TYR A 33 10.42 6.87 7.37
C TYR A 33 10.50 7.46 5.97
N ASP A 34 11.54 7.11 5.22
CA ASP A 34 11.51 7.29 3.77
C ASP A 34 10.58 6.25 3.17
N CYS A 35 9.55 6.68 2.46
CA CYS A 35 8.43 5.82 2.09
C CYS A 35 8.29 5.76 0.57
N VAL A 36 8.35 4.53 0.04
CA VAL A 36 8.00 4.22 -1.34
C VAL A 36 6.70 3.43 -1.32
N PHE A 37 5.64 4.05 -1.86
CA PHE A 37 4.34 3.41 -2.04
C PHE A 37 4.06 3.16 -3.51
N GLY A 38 3.50 2.00 -3.85
CA GLY A 38 3.26 1.62 -5.23
C GLY A 38 1.96 0.85 -5.46
N VAL A 39 1.59 0.75 -6.73
CA VAL A 39 0.55 -0.17 -7.21
C VAL A 39 1.24 -1.33 -7.90
N VAL A 40 0.99 -2.55 -7.45
CA VAL A 40 1.61 -3.77 -7.99
C VAL A 40 0.70 -4.45 -9.01
N ASP A 41 0.60 -3.85 -10.19
CA ASP A 41 -0.20 -4.36 -11.31
C ASP A 41 0.25 -5.75 -11.80
N TYR A 42 1.56 -6.02 -11.83
CA TYR A 42 2.07 -7.36 -12.12
C TYR A 42 1.65 -8.44 -11.10
N HIS A 43 1.27 -8.06 -9.88
CA HIS A 43 0.71 -9.03 -8.92
C HIS A 43 -0.78 -9.28 -9.15
N ALA A 44 -1.46 -8.36 -9.86
CA ALA A 44 -2.85 -8.59 -10.25
C ALA A 44 -2.99 -9.60 -11.39
N ILE A 45 -2.02 -9.68 -12.31
CA ILE A 45 -2.07 -10.62 -13.45
C ILE A 45 -1.90 -12.09 -13.06
N THR A 46 -1.49 -12.39 -11.82
CA THR A 46 -1.37 -13.76 -11.30
C THR A 46 -2.64 -14.28 -10.63
N MET A 47 -3.69 -13.45 -10.59
CA MET A 47 -5.02 -13.87 -10.14
C MET A 47 -5.79 -14.55 -11.29
N PRO A 48 -6.66 -15.53 -10.99
CA PRO A 48 -7.52 -16.18 -11.98
C PRO A 48 -8.57 -15.23 -12.60
#